data_AF-A0A920D145-F1
#
_entry.id   AF-A0A920D145-F1
#
_cell.length_a   1.000
_cell.length_b   1.000
_cell.length_c   1.000
_cell.angle_alpha   90.00
_cell.angle_beta   90.00
_cell.angle_gamma   90.00
#
_symmetry.space_group_name_H-M   'P 1'
#
loop_
_entity.id
_entity.type
_entity.pdbx_description
1 polymer ?
#
loop_
_entity_poly.entity_id
_entity_poly.type
_entity_poly.pdbx_seq_one_letter_code
_entity_poly.pdbx_strand_id
1 'polypeptide(L)'
;MEELLKLYISLQYSSDVKDIRITDVRRESGNQLFYSCMFRYNGQEYMGMFYVQELENNLFQGEVFDGFPVIEEEPLQLLIGGGGLHEDRVNRDYSFTMGYSHDVEISTVYVEHRNGQVMVYPITDEKLFLDVFIGDLYTPVSVIAVNDNGDVIFEKTYNRDHVK
;
A
#
# COMPACT_ATOMS: atom_id res chain seq x y z
N MET A 1 -3.72 10.71 -15.21
CA MET A 1 -3.41 10.24 -13.84
C MET A 1 -1.97 9.78 -13.74
N GLU A 2 -1.52 8.81 -14.55
CA GLU A 2 -0.10 8.37 -14.56
C GLU A 2 0.91 9.52 -14.67
N GLU A 3 0.69 10.49 -15.57
CA GLU A 3 1.56 11.67 -15.70
C GLU A 3 1.61 12.54 -14.42
N LEU A 4 0.49 12.62 -13.69
CA LEU A 4 0.44 13.32 -12.41
C LEU A 4 1.25 12.58 -11.35
N LEU A 5 1.12 11.25 -11.29
CA LEU A 5 1.92 10.41 -10.39
C LEU A 5 3.40 10.50 -10.72
N LYS A 6 3.77 10.44 -12.01
CA LYS A 6 5.16 10.64 -12.46
C LYS A 6 5.73 11.97 -11.98
N LEU A 7 4.96 13.05 -12.09
CA LEU A 7 5.36 14.36 -11.59
C LEU A 7 5.60 14.33 -10.08
N TYR A 8 4.65 13.83 -9.29
CA TYR A 8 4.76 13.77 -7.84
C TYR A 8 5.93 12.88 -7.36
N ILE A 9 6.11 11.70 -7.96
CA ILE A 9 7.24 10.81 -7.64
C ILE A 9 8.56 11.49 -7.98
N SER A 10 8.66 12.13 -9.14
CA SER A 10 9.89 12.83 -9.56
C SER A 10 10.21 14.03 -8.66
N LEU A 11 9.19 14.71 -8.12
CA LEU A 11 9.36 15.78 -7.14
C LEU A 11 9.89 15.24 -5.80
N GLN A 12 9.40 14.09 -5.35
CA GLN A 12 9.81 13.46 -4.09
C GLN A 12 11.20 12.78 -4.20
N TYR A 13 11.45 12.05 -5.28
CA TYR A 13 12.61 11.16 -5.45
C TYR A 13 13.68 11.70 -6.41
N SER A 14 13.69 13.00 -6.72
CA SER A 14 14.56 13.60 -7.74
C SER A 14 14.35 13.04 -9.16
N SER A 15 15.04 13.59 -10.15
CA SER A 15 14.73 13.37 -11.57
C SER A 15 15.12 12.00 -12.16
N ASP A 16 15.71 11.07 -11.40
CA ASP A 16 16.16 9.76 -11.91
C ASP A 16 15.16 8.61 -11.70
N VAL A 17 13.88 8.95 -11.51
CA VAL A 17 12.79 7.97 -11.43
C VAL A 17 12.39 7.51 -12.83
N LYS A 18 12.26 6.19 -13.01
CA LYS A 18 11.87 5.56 -14.28
C LYS A 18 10.85 4.43 -14.05
N ASP A 19 10.25 3.95 -15.13
CA ASP A 19 9.45 2.72 -15.17
C ASP A 19 8.28 2.68 -14.17
N ILE A 20 7.63 3.82 -13.93
CA ILE A 20 6.47 3.88 -13.02
C ILE A 20 5.29 3.10 -13.63
N ARG A 21 4.76 2.15 -12.87
CA ARG A 21 3.60 1.32 -13.21
C ARG A 21 2.59 1.36 -12.06
N ILE A 22 1.38 1.86 -12.33
CA ILE A 22 0.26 1.73 -11.41
C ILE A 22 -0.17 0.27 -11.37
N THR A 23 -0.36 -0.26 -10.17
CA THR A 23 -0.71 -1.67 -9.92
C THR A 23 -2.13 -1.81 -9.41
N ASP A 24 -2.60 -0.89 -8.56
CA ASP A 24 -3.98 -0.88 -8.10
C ASP A 24 -4.45 0.55 -7.82
N VAL A 25 -5.78 0.76 -7.87
CA VAL A 25 -6.44 2.03 -7.58
C VAL A 25 -7.64 1.78 -6.69
N ARG A 26 -7.58 2.26 -5.45
CA ARG A 26 -8.66 2.17 -4.48
C ARG A 26 -9.34 3.52 -4.30
N ARG A 27 -10.65 3.57 -4.54
CA ARG A 27 -11.47 4.77 -4.28
C ARG A 27 -12.11 4.67 -2.90
N GLU A 28 -11.76 5.58 -2.02
CA GLU A 28 -12.42 5.78 -0.72
C GLU A 28 -13.28 7.04 -0.79
N SER A 29 -14.43 7.03 -0.10
CA SER A 29 -15.38 8.15 0.02
C SER A 29 -15.37 9.19 -1.11
N GLY A 30 -16.04 8.87 -2.23
CA GLY A 30 -16.34 9.82 -3.30
C GLY A 30 -15.12 10.25 -4.12
N ASN A 31 -14.30 11.14 -3.59
CA ASN A 31 -13.23 11.84 -4.30
C ASN A 31 -11.81 11.48 -3.84
N GLN A 32 -11.64 10.50 -2.94
CA GLN A 32 -10.34 10.09 -2.44
C GLN A 32 -9.86 8.83 -3.17
N LEU A 33 -8.64 8.88 -3.70
CA LEU A 33 -8.07 7.82 -4.51
C LEU A 33 -6.68 7.46 -3.98
N PHE A 34 -6.48 6.18 -3.70
CA PHE A 34 -5.20 5.61 -3.30
C PHE A 34 -4.67 4.75 -4.43
N TYR A 35 -3.46 5.03 -4.89
CA TYR A 35 -2.79 4.27 -5.94
C TYR A 35 -1.63 3.52 -5.33
N SER A 36 -1.53 2.22 -5.60
CA SER A 36 -0.27 1.51 -5.47
C SER A 36 0.50 1.58 -6.79
N CYS A 37 1.82 1.65 -6.73
CA CYS A 37 2.65 1.57 -7.91
C CYS A 37 3.99 0.91 -7.64
N MET A 38 4.61 0.46 -8.71
CA MET A 38 6.01 0.04 -8.76
C MET A 38 6.80 1.06 -9.57
N PHE A 39 8.00 1.40 -9.15
CA PHE A 39 8.87 2.31 -9.90
C PHE A 39 10.34 2.00 -9.65
N ARG A 40 11.22 2.45 -10.55
CA ARG A 40 12.67 2.30 -10.41
C ARG A 40 13.31 3.64 -10.07
N TYR A 41 14.13 3.64 -9.03
CA TYR A 41 14.90 4.81 -8.59
C TYR A 41 16.32 4.37 -8.24
N ASN A 42 17.34 5.07 -8.78
CA ASN A 42 18.75 4.72 -8.60
C ASN A 42 19.08 3.24 -8.91
N GLY A 43 18.40 2.65 -9.90
CA GLY A 43 18.58 1.25 -10.28
C GLY A 43 17.92 0.21 -9.37
N GLN A 44 17.28 0.63 -8.27
CA GLN A 44 16.53 -0.21 -7.34
C GLN A 44 15.03 -0.10 -7.62
N GLU A 45 14.30 -1.21 -7.51
CA GLU A 45 12.84 -1.22 -7.60
C GLU A 45 12.21 -0.84 -6.25
N TYR A 46 11.13 -0.06 -6.32
CA TYR A 46 10.38 0.44 -5.18
C TYR A 46 8.89 0.14 -5.36
N MET A 47 8.23 -0.18 -4.26
CA MET A 47 6.77 -0.16 -4.12
C MET A 47 6.36 1.14 -3.44
N GLY A 48 5.38 1.86 -3.97
CA GLY A 48 4.93 3.13 -3.41
C GLY A 48 3.42 3.26 -3.39
N MET A 49 2.93 4.13 -2.50
CA MET A 49 1.52 4.44 -2.36
C MET A 49 1.29 5.96 -2.44
N PHE A 50 0.29 6.33 -3.24
CA PHE A 50 -0.03 7.71 -3.59
C PHE A 50 -1.46 8.00 -3.26
N TYR A 51 -1.69 9.16 -2.68
CA TYR A 51 -3.02 9.66 -2.48
C TYR A 51 -3.30 10.80 -3.43
N VAL A 52 -4.50 10.78 -4.00
CA VAL A 52 -5.03 11.83 -4.84
C VAL A 52 -6.44 12.14 -4.39
N GLN A 53 -6.69 13.41 -4.10
CA GLN A 53 -8.03 13.94 -3.94
C GLN A 53 -8.47 14.58 -5.26
N GLU A 54 -9.61 14.12 -5.77
CA GLU A 54 -10.31 14.73 -6.89
C GLU A 54 -11.09 15.95 -6.39
N LEU A 55 -10.75 17.11 -6.93
CA LEU A 55 -11.41 18.39 -6.64
C LEU A 55 -12.43 18.70 -7.75
N GLU A 56 -13.20 19.78 -7.58
CA GLU A 56 -14.08 20.27 -8.63
C GLU A 56 -13.31 20.61 -9.92
N ASN A 57 -13.98 20.49 -11.07
CA ASN A 57 -13.44 20.82 -12.40
C ASN A 57 -12.22 19.98 -12.86
N ASN A 58 -12.12 18.71 -12.45
CA ASN A 58 -11.01 17.81 -12.79
C ASN A 58 -9.64 18.31 -12.30
N LEU A 59 -9.63 19.11 -11.22
CA LEU A 59 -8.41 19.43 -10.50
C LEU A 59 -8.09 18.28 -9.57
N PHE A 60 -6.80 18.01 -9.38
CA PHE A 60 -6.32 16.94 -8.51
C PHE A 60 -5.29 17.51 -7.55
N GLN A 61 -5.43 17.15 -6.27
CA GLN A 61 -4.41 17.40 -5.26
C GLN A 61 -3.85 16.05 -4.83
N GLY A 62 -2.57 15.81 -5.15
CA GLY A 62 -1.88 14.58 -4.78
C GLY A 62 -0.84 14.78 -3.69
N GLU A 63 -0.59 13.72 -2.94
CA GLU A 63 0.53 13.58 -2.01
C GLU A 63 1.17 12.20 -2.20
N VAL A 64 2.50 12.16 -2.20
CA VAL A 64 3.26 10.91 -2.15
C VAL A 64 3.38 10.56 -0.68
N PHE A 65 2.72 9.48 -0.26
CA PHE A 65 2.76 9.12 1.15
C PHE A 65 4.05 8.39 1.49
N ASP A 66 4.46 7.42 0.68
CA ASP A 66 5.77 6.77 0.85
C ASP A 66 6.12 5.81 -0.29
N GLY A 67 7.40 5.49 -0.42
CA GLY A 67 7.94 4.52 -1.38
C GLY A 67 9.14 3.77 -0.80
N PHE A 68 9.05 2.45 -0.80
CA PHE A 68 9.99 1.55 -0.12
C PHE A 68 10.70 0.65 -1.12
N PRO A 69 12.00 0.37 -0.91
CA PRO A 69 12.73 -0.53 -1.78
C PRO A 69 12.16 -1.94 -1.67
N VAL A 70 12.00 -2.58 -2.82
CA VAL A 70 11.63 -3.98 -2.93
C VAL A 70 12.83 -4.84 -2.53
N ILE A 71 12.64 -5.74 -1.55
CA ILE A 71 13.71 -6.59 -1.01
C ILE A 71 13.39 -8.05 -1.36
N GLU A 72 14.12 -8.60 -2.34
CA GLU A 72 13.83 -9.92 -2.94
C GLU A 72 14.04 -11.11 -1.99
N GLU A 73 14.69 -10.93 -0.84
CA GLU A 73 15.05 -12.01 0.07
C GLU A 73 13.86 -12.51 0.92
N GLU A 74 12.75 -11.76 0.99
CA GLU A 74 11.56 -12.10 1.78
C GLU A 74 10.44 -12.66 0.88
N PRO A 75 9.77 -13.78 1.26
CA PRO A 75 8.71 -14.36 0.43
C PRO A 75 7.49 -13.43 0.28
N LEU A 76 7.25 -12.60 1.30
CA LEU A 76 6.24 -11.54 1.32
C LEU A 76 6.83 -10.29 2.00
N GLN A 77 6.89 -9.19 1.26
CA GLN A 77 7.21 -7.89 1.82
C GLN A 77 5.91 -7.17 2.20
N LEU A 78 5.88 -6.59 3.40
CA LEU A 78 4.73 -5.86 3.91
C LEU A 78 5.14 -4.46 4.30
N LEU A 79 4.31 -3.52 3.89
CA LEU A 79 4.36 -2.15 4.30
C LEU A 79 3.06 -1.80 5.02
N ILE A 80 3.21 -1.32 6.25
CA ILE A 80 2.09 -0.85 7.06
C ILE A 80 2.42 0.58 7.45
N GLY A 81 1.47 1.48 7.22
CA GLY A 81 1.63 2.85 7.63
C GLY A 81 0.29 3.52 7.86
N GLY A 82 0.35 4.80 8.16
CA GLY A 82 -0.82 5.63 8.30
C GLY A 82 -0.44 7.10 8.21
N GLY A 83 -1.46 7.94 8.10
CA GLY A 83 -1.27 9.39 8.00
C GLY A 83 -2.57 10.13 8.22
N GLY A 84 -2.49 11.46 8.34
CA GLY A 84 -3.66 12.31 8.48
C GLY A 84 -4.14 12.83 7.14
N LEU A 85 -5.36 12.50 6.72
CA LEU A 85 -6.02 13.16 5.60
C LEU A 85 -6.48 14.55 6.05
N HIS A 86 -6.10 15.57 5.28
CA HIS A 86 -6.52 16.95 5.50
C HIS A 86 -7.79 17.22 4.70
N GLU A 87 -8.94 16.89 5.28
CA GLU A 87 -10.24 17.25 4.72
C GLU A 87 -10.97 18.15 5.73
N ASP A 88 -11.39 19.35 5.31
CA ASP A 88 -12.34 20.20 6.02
C ASP A 88 -12.15 20.35 7.54
N ARG A 89 -10.90 20.48 8.01
CA ARG A 89 -10.52 20.62 9.43
C ARG A 89 -10.83 19.39 10.32
N VAL A 90 -11.09 18.24 9.73
CA VAL A 90 -11.20 16.95 10.43
C VAL A 90 -9.98 16.12 10.05
N ASN A 91 -9.02 16.01 10.97
CA ASN A 91 -7.94 15.04 10.82
C ASN A 91 -8.56 13.64 10.82
N ARG A 92 -8.50 12.95 9.70
CA ARG A 92 -8.81 11.52 9.62
C ARG A 92 -7.51 10.77 9.50
N ASP A 93 -7.22 9.94 10.49
CA ASP A 93 -6.10 9.01 10.37
C ASP A 93 -6.52 7.88 9.43
N TYR A 94 -5.76 7.64 8.37
CA TYR A 94 -5.87 6.42 7.56
C TYR A 94 -4.78 5.45 7.98
N SER A 95 -5.08 4.16 7.88
CA SER A 95 -4.12 3.07 7.97
C SER A 95 -4.10 2.36 6.62
N PHE A 96 -2.93 1.93 6.17
CA PHE A 96 -2.82 1.14 4.95
C PHE A 96 -1.91 -0.06 5.16
N THR A 97 -2.18 -1.10 4.38
CA THR A 97 -1.36 -2.30 4.25
C THR A 97 -1.09 -2.51 2.77
N MET A 98 0.16 -2.43 2.37
CA MET A 98 0.59 -2.80 1.02
C MET A 98 1.48 -4.03 1.12
N GLY A 99 1.24 -5.03 0.29
CA GLY A 99 1.99 -6.29 0.31
C GLY A 99 2.52 -6.64 -1.07
N TYR A 100 3.76 -7.10 -1.16
CA TYR A 100 4.37 -7.61 -2.39
C TYR A 100 4.90 -9.02 -2.17
N SER A 101 4.36 -9.99 -2.92
CA SER A 101 4.75 -11.40 -2.83
C SER A 101 5.87 -11.72 -3.83
N HIS A 102 7.02 -12.15 -3.34
CA HIS A 102 8.09 -12.66 -4.19
C HIS A 102 7.89 -14.14 -4.51
N ASP A 103 7.37 -14.89 -3.55
CA ASP A 103 7.19 -16.34 -3.63
C ASP A 103 5.95 -16.72 -4.45
N VAL A 104 6.16 -17.54 -5.48
CA VAL A 104 5.08 -18.06 -6.34
C VAL A 104 4.19 -19.08 -5.63
N GLU A 105 4.61 -19.61 -4.49
CA GLU A 105 3.83 -20.55 -3.70
C GLU A 105 2.74 -19.85 -2.87
N ILE A 106 2.87 -18.54 -2.58
CA ILE A 106 1.85 -17.80 -1.85
C ILE A 106 0.64 -17.58 -2.76
N SER A 107 -0.50 -18.13 -2.36
CA SER A 107 -1.76 -17.94 -3.09
C SER A 107 -2.77 -17.08 -2.35
N THR A 108 -2.69 -17.02 -1.01
CA THR A 108 -3.59 -16.18 -0.20
C THR A 108 -2.86 -15.54 0.96
N VAL A 109 -3.14 -14.26 1.19
CA VAL A 109 -2.69 -13.51 2.36
C VAL A 109 -3.89 -13.14 3.23
N TYR A 110 -3.78 -13.33 4.53
CA TYR A 110 -4.74 -12.93 5.55
C TYR A 110 -4.14 -11.83 6.39
N VAL A 111 -4.87 -10.72 6.57
CA VAL A 111 -4.46 -9.60 7.43
C VAL A 111 -5.51 -9.40 8.51
N GLU A 112 -5.14 -9.66 9.76
CA GLU A 112 -5.97 -9.35 10.92
C GLU A 112 -5.70 -7.94 11.41
N HIS A 113 -6.76 -7.22 11.77
CA HIS A 113 -6.71 -5.84 12.25
C HIS A 113 -7.05 -5.75 13.74
N ARG A 114 -6.74 -4.62 14.39
CA ARG A 114 -7.00 -4.41 15.83
C ARG A 114 -8.46 -4.59 16.24
N ASN A 115 -9.40 -4.31 15.36
CA ASN A 115 -10.83 -4.54 15.57
C ASN A 115 -11.26 -6.03 15.47
N GLY A 116 -10.33 -6.95 15.18
CA GLY A 116 -10.59 -8.37 14.97
C GLY A 116 -11.06 -8.73 13.56
N GLN A 117 -11.14 -7.77 12.64
CA GLN A 117 -11.48 -8.03 11.25
C GLN A 117 -10.30 -8.69 10.54
N VAL A 118 -10.60 -9.76 9.80
CA VAL A 118 -9.64 -10.43 8.93
C VAL A 118 -9.99 -10.12 7.48
N MET A 119 -9.03 -9.52 6.78
CA MET A 119 -9.09 -9.29 5.34
C MET A 119 -8.36 -10.42 4.62
N VAL A 120 -8.82 -10.75 3.42
CA VAL A 120 -8.32 -11.87 2.62
C VAL A 120 -7.94 -11.37 1.24
N TYR A 121 -6.70 -11.61 0.83
CA TYR A 121 -6.15 -11.21 -0.46
C TYR A 121 -5.69 -12.45 -1.22
N PRO A 122 -6.44 -12.90 -2.23
CA PRO A 122 -5.93 -13.82 -3.21
C PRO A 122 -4.77 -13.15 -3.96
N ILE A 123 -3.60 -13.80 -3.99
CA ILE A 123 -2.46 -13.32 -4.76
C ILE A 123 -2.63 -13.76 -6.21
N THR A 124 -2.75 -12.78 -7.11
CA THR A 124 -2.80 -12.98 -8.56
C THR A 124 -1.40 -12.76 -9.15
N ASP A 125 -1.28 -12.88 -10.48
CA ASP A 125 -0.03 -12.68 -11.22
C ASP A 125 0.67 -11.33 -10.95
N GLU A 126 -0.08 -10.31 -10.51
CA GLU A 126 0.46 -8.98 -10.22
C GLU A 126 1.27 -8.91 -8.92
N LYS A 127 1.15 -9.95 -8.06
CA LYS A 127 1.93 -10.12 -6.82
C LYS A 127 1.84 -8.95 -5.82
N LEU A 128 0.99 -7.96 -6.06
CA LEU A 128 0.83 -6.78 -5.23
C LEU A 128 -0.61 -6.62 -4.71
N PHE A 129 -0.66 -6.46 -3.40
CA PHE A 129 -1.70 -6.01 -2.51
C PHE A 129 -1.84 -4.53 -2.16
N LEU A 130 -3.03 -3.92 -2.16
CA LEU A 130 -3.24 -2.69 -1.38
C LEU A 130 -4.58 -2.70 -0.63
N ASP A 131 -4.50 -2.45 0.68
CA ASP A 131 -5.64 -2.17 1.52
C ASP A 131 -5.47 -0.85 2.24
N VAL A 132 -6.54 -0.05 2.22
CA VAL A 132 -6.61 1.25 2.88
C VAL A 132 -7.87 1.30 3.70
N PHE A 133 -7.73 1.74 4.95
CA PHE A 133 -8.81 1.90 5.91
C PHE A 133 -8.72 3.25 6.59
N ILE A 134 -9.88 3.79 6.97
CA ILE A 134 -9.95 5.02 7.78
C ILE A 134 -10.14 4.64 9.24
N GLY A 135 -9.25 5.11 10.10
CA GLY A 135 -9.22 4.88 11.53
C GLY A 135 -8.11 3.95 12.00
N ASP A 136 -7.66 4.17 13.23
CA ASP A 136 -6.60 3.43 13.91
C ASP A 136 -6.98 1.97 14.26
N LEU A 137 -8.28 1.70 14.40
CA LEU A 137 -8.82 0.36 14.65
C LEU A 137 -8.56 -0.63 13.51
N TYR A 138 -8.19 -0.12 12.33
CA TYR A 138 -7.80 -0.90 11.16
C TYR A 138 -6.29 -0.98 10.98
N THR A 139 -5.54 -0.75 12.06
CA THR A 139 -4.11 -1.09 12.07
C THR A 139 -3.95 -2.61 12.05
N PRO A 140 -3.13 -3.19 11.17
CA PRO A 140 -2.84 -4.62 11.17
C PRO A 140 -2.15 -5.08 12.46
N VAL A 141 -2.52 -6.26 12.94
CA VAL A 141 -1.94 -6.93 14.12
C VAL A 141 -1.30 -8.26 13.78
N SER A 142 -1.73 -8.92 12.72
CA SER A 142 -1.09 -10.14 12.22
C SER A 142 -1.27 -10.28 10.71
N VAL A 143 -0.29 -10.89 10.05
CA VAL A 143 -0.36 -11.28 8.65
C VAL A 143 0.10 -12.72 8.50
N ILE A 144 -0.71 -13.52 7.81
CA ILE A 144 -0.43 -14.92 7.50
C ILE A 144 -0.55 -15.09 5.99
N ALA A 145 0.46 -15.66 5.35
CA ALA A 145 0.41 -16.05 3.95
C ALA A 145 0.48 -17.57 3.83
N VAL A 146 -0.37 -18.12 2.97
CA VAL A 146 -0.49 -19.56 2.74
C VAL A 146 -0.39 -19.91 1.27
N ASN A 147 -0.05 -21.17 1.00
CA ASN A 147 -0.17 -21.77 -0.33
C ASN A 147 -1.57 -22.37 -0.58
N ASP A 148 -1.78 -22.95 -1.76
CA ASP A 148 -3.05 -23.58 -2.14
C ASP A 148 -3.47 -24.79 -1.29
N ASN A 149 -2.52 -25.40 -0.58
CA ASN A 149 -2.80 -26.50 0.36
C ASN A 149 -3.16 -25.98 1.77
N GLY A 150 -3.02 -24.68 2.01
CA GLY A 150 -3.20 -24.05 3.32
C GLY A 150 -1.97 -24.12 4.22
N ASP A 151 -0.80 -24.51 3.70
CA ASP A 151 0.45 -24.48 4.46
C ASP A 151 0.90 -23.03 4.65
N VAL A 152 1.36 -22.70 5.86
CA VAL A 152 1.86 -21.35 6.18
C VAL A 152 3.25 -21.16 5.59
N ILE A 153 3.38 -20.19 4.68
CA ILE A 153 4.63 -19.79 4.04
C ILE A 153 5.26 -18.60 4.77
N PHE A 154 4.41 -17.68 5.25
CA PHE A 154 4.83 -16.49 5.97
C PHE A 154 3.88 -16.21 7.12
N GLU A 155 4.42 -15.81 8.26
CA GLU A 155 3.65 -15.35 9.40
C GLU A 155 4.38 -14.21 10.10
N LYS A 156 3.65 -13.13 10.40
CA LYS A 156 4.17 -12.00 11.15
C LYS A 156 3.12 -11.41 12.07
N THR A 157 3.48 -11.22 13.32
CA THR A 157 2.63 -10.57 14.33
C THR A 157 3.24 -9.23 14.72
N TYR A 158 2.39 -8.21 14.79
CA TYR A 158 2.76 -6.85 15.15
C TYR A 158 2.32 -6.58 16.58
N ASN A 159 3.25 -6.15 17.44
CA ASN A 159 2.93 -5.81 18.82
C ASN A 159 1.96 -4.62 18.86
N ARG A 160 0.91 -4.75 19.67
CA ARG A 160 -0.19 -3.77 19.83
C ARG A 160 0.28 -2.36 20.22
N ASP A 161 1.50 -2.21 20.74
CA ASP A 161 2.03 -0.97 21.30
C ASP A 161 3.06 -0.22 20.40
N HIS A 162 3.35 -0.73 19.19
CA HIS A 162 4.46 -0.20 18.36
C HIS A 162 4.11 0.14 16.91
N VAL A 163 2.83 0.40 16.62
CA VAL A 163 2.49 1.12 15.38
C VAL A 163 2.48 2.60 15.71
N LYS A 164 3.55 3.29 15.30
CA LYS A 164 3.68 4.75 15.32
C LYS A 164 3.47 5.28 13.92
#